data_AF-A0A6L2KT77-F1
#
_entry.id   AF-A0A6L2KT77-F1
#
_cell.length_a   1.000
_cell.length_b   1.000
_cell.length_c   1.000
_cell.angle_alpha   90.00
_cell.angle_beta   90.00
_cell.angle_gamma   90.00
#
_symmetry.space_group_name_H-M   'P 1'
#
loop_
_entity.id
_entity.type
_entity.pdbx_description
1 polymer ?
#
loop_
_entity_poly.entity_id
_entity_poly.type
_entity_poly.pdbx_seq_one_letter_code
_entity_poly.pdbx_strand_id
1 'polypeptide(L)'
;MFALIVSNAEPKTIKEAMADSAWIEAMQEELYQFDRLKVWELVDKPFGKNVMKLKWLWKNKKNEDQTVIFNMARLVAKGYAQEEGIDFKELLAPVARLEAVRIFIAYTIHKSFLIYQMDVKTAFLNGPLKEEVYVAQPDGFVDPDHPEKV
;
A
#
# COMPACT_ATOMS: atom_id res chain seq x y z
N MET A 1 -23.66 5.68 -12.64
CA MET A 1 -22.68 4.97 -13.49
C MET A 1 -21.45 5.87 -13.54
N PHE A 2 -20.48 5.65 -12.64
CA PHE A 2 -19.23 6.41 -12.68
C PHE A 2 -18.38 5.78 -13.79
N ALA A 3 -18.20 6.51 -14.89
CA ALA A 3 -17.23 6.14 -15.90
C ALA A 3 -15.86 6.36 -15.27
N LEU A 4 -15.21 5.29 -14.79
CA LEU A 4 -13.79 5.32 -14.46
C LEU A 4 -13.05 5.67 -15.74
N ILE A 5 -12.62 6.92 -15.86
CA ILE A 5 -11.68 7.32 -16.90
C ILE A 5 -10.39 6.61 -16.53
N VAL A 6 -10.09 5.52 -17.24
CA VAL A 6 -8.88 4.74 -17.01
C VAL A 6 -7.78 5.21 -17.95
N SER A 7 -6.62 5.52 -17.39
CA SER A 7 -5.46 5.96 -18.18
C SER A 7 -4.70 4.75 -18.72
N ASN A 8 -4.41 4.76 -20.03
CA ASN A 8 -3.68 3.68 -20.68
C ASN A 8 -2.16 3.75 -20.46
N ALA A 9 -1.63 4.93 -20.15
CA ALA A 9 -0.21 5.16 -19.95
C ALA A 9 0.14 5.14 -18.46
N GLU A 10 1.18 4.38 -18.11
CA GLU A 10 1.72 4.36 -16.75
C GLU A 10 2.68 5.54 -16.56
N PRO A 11 2.45 6.41 -15.57
CA PRO A 11 3.31 7.55 -15.30
C PRO A 11 4.59 7.06 -14.65
N LYS A 12 5.70 7.71 -15.02
CA LYS A 12 7.02 7.45 -14.44
C LYS A 12 7.36 8.45 -13.35
N THR A 13 6.69 9.60 -13.36
CA THR A 13 6.95 10.70 -12.43
C THR A 13 5.66 11.20 -11.79
N ILE A 14 5.79 11.81 -10.60
CA ILE A 14 4.66 12.43 -9.92
C ILE A 14 4.02 13.55 -10.76
N LYS A 15 4.83 14.29 -11.55
CA LYS A 15 4.32 15.36 -12.41
C LYS A 15 3.40 14.83 -13.51
N GLU A 16 3.74 13.69 -14.10
CA GLU A 16 2.89 13.01 -15.08
C GLU A 16 1.61 12.47 -14.43
N ALA A 17 1.73 11.85 -13.25
CA ALA A 17 0.57 11.34 -12.51
C ALA A 17 -0.40 12.46 -12.08
N MET A 18 0.13 13.60 -11.64
CA MET A 18 -0.65 14.78 -11.23
C MET A 18 -1.25 15.57 -12.42
N ALA A 19 -0.87 15.23 -13.66
CA ALA A 19 -1.45 15.84 -14.86
C ALA A 19 -2.66 15.04 -15.39
N ASP A 20 -2.92 13.85 -14.86
CA ASP A 20 -3.96 12.93 -15.31
C ASP A 20 -4.94 12.63 -14.17
N SER A 21 -6.22 12.98 -14.37
CA SER A 21 -7.25 12.81 -13.35
C SER A 21 -7.43 11.36 -12.91
N ALA A 22 -7.23 10.39 -13.81
CA ALA A 22 -7.35 8.97 -13.48
C ALA A 22 -6.32 8.54 -12.41
N TRP A 23 -5.11 9.09 -12.50
CA TRP A 23 -4.03 8.80 -11.56
C TRP A 23 -4.19 9.55 -10.25
N ILE A 24 -4.71 10.79 -10.29
CA ILE A 24 -5.06 11.54 -9.08
C ILE A 24 -6.14 10.79 -8.28
N GLU A 25 -7.20 10.32 -8.95
CA GLU A 25 -8.27 9.54 -8.31
C GLU A 25 -7.70 8.26 -7.67
N ALA A 26 -6.87 7.51 -8.39
CA ALA A 26 -6.25 6.31 -7.85
C ALA A 26 -5.36 6.59 -6.62
N MET A 27 -4.63 7.71 -6.61
CA MET A 27 -3.81 8.12 -5.47
C MET A 27 -4.66 8.57 -4.28
N GLN A 28 -5.74 9.30 -4.54
CA GLN A 28 -6.72 9.69 -3.50
C GLN A 28 -7.42 8.48 -2.89
N GLU A 29 -7.80 7.48 -3.70
CA GLU A 29 -8.41 6.25 -3.19
C GLU A 29 -7.49 5.53 -2.19
N GLU A 30 -6.19 5.44 -2.48
CA GLU A 30 -5.20 4.84 -1.57
C GLU A 30 -5.10 5.64 -0.25
N LEU A 31 -4.98 6.97 -0.32
CA LEU A 31 -4.93 7.83 0.88
C LEU A 31 -6.22 7.75 1.70
N TYR A 32 -7.37 7.66 1.04
CA TYR A 32 -8.65 7.50 1.68
C TYR A 32 -8.76 6.16 2.44
N GLN A 33 -8.09 5.10 1.98
CA GLN A 33 -8.03 3.86 2.77
C GLN A 33 -7.31 4.08 4.11
N PHE A 34 -6.23 4.88 4.13
CA PHE A 34 -5.49 5.17 5.35
C PHE A 34 -6.33 5.96 6.35
N ASP A 35 -7.02 7.00 5.88
CA ASP A 35 -7.93 7.80 6.70
C ASP A 35 -9.09 6.98 7.25
N ARG A 36 -9.75 6.21 6.38
CA ARG A 36 -10.89 5.36 6.77
C ARG A 36 -10.51 4.29 7.81
N LEU A 37 -9.30 3.75 7.72
CA LEU A 37 -8.77 2.77 8.68
C LEU A 37 -8.11 3.44 9.90
N LYS A 38 -8.01 4.77 9.93
CA LYS A 38 -7.40 5.56 11.00
C LYS A 38 -5.99 5.09 11.36
N VAL A 39 -5.21 4.74 10.34
CA VAL A 39 -3.85 4.25 10.52
C VAL A 39 -2.82 5.36 10.56
N TRP A 40 -3.14 6.54 10.03
CA TRP A 40 -2.23 7.68 9.89
C TRP A 40 -2.83 8.90 10.60
N GLU A 41 -1.97 9.69 11.23
CA GLU A 41 -2.30 10.97 11.86
C GLU A 41 -1.23 11.98 11.49
N LEU A 42 -1.64 13.18 11.08
CA LEU A 42 -0.73 14.25 10.73
C LEU A 42 -0.21 14.94 11.99
N VAL A 43 1.08 14.81 12.29
CA VAL A 43 1.68 15.28 13.55
C VAL A 43 2.83 16.25 13.31
N ASP A 44 3.17 17.04 14.34
CA ASP A 44 4.36 17.88 14.28
C ASP A 44 5.61 17.02 14.18
N LYS A 45 6.56 17.46 13.34
CA LYS A 45 7.79 16.73 13.10
C LYS A 45 8.57 16.52 14.40
N PRO A 46 8.74 15.27 14.86
CA PRO A 46 9.42 14.99 16.12
C PRO A 46 10.92 15.31 16.05
N PHE A 47 11.44 15.90 17.12
CA PHE A 47 12.87 16.21 17.22
C PHE A 47 13.70 14.93 17.39
N GLY A 48 14.73 14.76 16.56
CA GLY A 48 15.68 13.65 16.65
C GLY A 48 15.15 12.28 16.20
N LYS A 49 13.97 12.21 15.61
CA LYS A 49 13.41 10.98 15.03
C LYS A 49 13.59 10.96 13.50
N ASN A 50 13.78 9.77 12.95
CA ASN A 50 13.91 9.57 11.51
C ASN A 50 12.53 9.63 10.86
N VAL A 51 12.39 10.49 9.85
CA VAL A 51 11.20 10.59 9.01
C VAL A 51 11.47 9.83 7.72
N MET A 52 10.72 8.74 7.50
CA MET A 52 10.86 7.92 6.31
C MET A 52 10.27 8.64 5.09
N LYS A 53 11.03 8.69 4.00
CA LYS A 53 10.52 9.25 2.75
C LYS A 53 9.57 8.26 2.09
N LEU A 54 8.51 8.76 1.47
CA LEU A 54 7.57 7.95 0.70
C LEU A 54 7.89 7.96 -0.80
N LYS A 55 7.33 6.98 -1.52
CA LYS A 55 7.35 6.87 -2.97
C LYS A 55 6.00 6.34 -3.47
N TRP A 56 5.52 6.93 -4.54
CA TRP A 56 4.39 6.41 -5.30
C TRP A 56 4.84 5.33 -6.29
N LEU A 57 4.06 4.25 -6.36
CA LEU A 57 4.15 3.23 -7.39
C LEU A 57 2.83 3.20 -8.15
N TRP A 58 2.91 3.35 -9.47
CA TRP A 58 1.76 3.30 -10.36
C TRP A 58 1.83 2.04 -11.21
N LYS A 59 0.68 1.40 -11.40
CA LYS A 59 0.56 0.21 -12.25
C LYS A 59 -0.84 0.10 -12.83
N ASN A 60 -0.92 -0.22 -14.12
CA ASN A 60 -2.18 -0.53 -14.78
C ASN A 60 -2.51 -2.01 -14.60
N LYS A 61 -3.67 -2.29 -14.02
CA LYS A 61 -4.26 -3.63 -14.10
C LYS A 61 -4.96 -3.75 -15.45
N LYS A 62 -4.60 -4.81 -16.16
CA LYS A 62 -5.14 -5.15 -17.48
C LYS A 62 -5.89 -6.47 -17.39
N ASN A 63 -6.95 -6.59 -18.19
CA ASN A 63 -7.63 -7.86 -18.42
C ASN A 63 -6.82 -8.76 -19.36
N GLU A 64 -7.34 -9.98 -19.59
CA GLU A 64 -6.77 -10.94 -20.56
C GLU A 64 -6.59 -10.31 -21.95
N ASP A 65 -7.53 -9.46 -22.37
CA ASP A 65 -7.49 -8.73 -23.64
C ASP A 65 -6.54 -7.51 -23.63
N GLN A 66 -5.67 -7.39 -22.64
CA GLN A 66 -4.74 -6.25 -22.42
C GLN A 66 -5.39 -4.87 -22.24
N THR A 67 -6.72 -4.81 -22.13
CA THR A 67 -7.45 -3.57 -21.86
C THR A 67 -7.25 -3.16 -20.41
N VAL A 68 -6.90 -1.89 -20.15
CA VAL A 68 -6.76 -1.36 -18.79
C VAL A 68 -8.14 -1.32 -18.13
N ILE A 69 -8.26 -1.99 -16.99
CA ILE A 69 -9.48 -2.01 -16.17
C ILE A 69 -9.39 -1.11 -14.96
N PHE A 70 -8.18 -0.86 -14.46
CA PHE A 70 -7.98 -0.16 -13.21
C PHE A 70 -6.57 0.41 -13.11
N ASN A 71 -6.48 1.70 -12.75
CA ASN A 71 -5.24 2.38 -12.40
C ASN A 71 -4.96 2.12 -10.91
N MET A 72 -3.86 1.44 -10.60
CA MET A 72 -3.46 1.14 -9.23
C MET A 72 -2.32 2.06 -8.83
N ALA A 73 -2.57 2.97 -7.88
CA ALA A 73 -1.53 3.69 -7.16
C ALA A 73 -1.28 3.02 -5.81
N ARG A 74 -0.02 2.95 -5.38
CA ARG A 74 0.36 2.48 -4.05
C ARG A 74 1.39 3.41 -3.45
N LEU A 75 1.21 3.73 -2.18
CA LEU A 75 2.17 4.52 -1.41
C LEU A 75 3.08 3.58 -0.62
N VAL A 76 4.39 3.72 -0.81
CA VAL A 76 5.38 2.82 -0.19
C VAL A 76 6.49 3.64 0.48
N ALA A 77 6.91 3.22 1.66
CA ALA A 77 8.09 3.78 2.30
C ALA A 77 9.37 3.45 1.51
N LYS A 78 10.23 4.43 1.30
CA LYS A 78 11.57 4.22 0.71
C LYS A 78 12.42 3.51 1.76
N GLY A 79 12.50 2.19 1.66
CA GLY A 79 13.18 1.29 2.61
C GLY A 79 14.70 1.44 2.74
N TYR A 80 15.31 2.53 2.23
CA TYR A 80 16.74 2.81 2.41
C TYR A 80 17.13 3.16 3.85
N ALA A 81 16.16 3.23 4.77
CA ALA A 81 16.38 3.52 6.19
C ALA A 81 16.61 2.28 7.05
N GLN A 82 16.53 1.06 6.50
CA GLN A 82 16.82 -0.16 7.25
C GLN A 82 18.32 -0.29 7.49
N GLU A 83 18.72 -0.43 8.76
CA GLU A 83 20.13 -0.64 9.13
C GLU A 83 20.48 -2.14 9.20
N GLU A 84 21.50 -2.56 8.44
CA GLU A 84 21.98 -3.94 8.43
C GLU A 84 22.44 -4.36 9.84
N GLY A 85 21.82 -5.41 10.38
CA GLY A 85 22.10 -5.92 11.73
C GLY A 85 21.16 -5.43 12.83
N ILE A 86 20.32 -4.42 12.55
CA ILE A 86 19.29 -3.90 13.48
C ILE A 86 17.90 -4.32 12.98
N ASP A 87 17.47 -3.81 11.81
CA ASP A 87 16.10 -4.01 11.31
C ASP A 87 15.97 -5.20 10.34
N PHE A 88 17.09 -5.67 9.78
CA PHE A 88 17.09 -6.75 8.77
C PHE A 88 16.69 -8.13 9.32
N LYS A 89 16.73 -8.34 10.64
CA LYS A 89 16.44 -9.65 11.24
C LYS A 89 14.96 -9.89 11.53
N GLU A 90 14.13 -8.85 11.54
CA GLU A 90 12.69 -8.94 11.85
C GLU A 90 11.77 -8.83 10.62
N LEU A 91 12.12 -9.49 9.51
CA LEU A 91 11.21 -9.65 8.38
C LEU A 91 10.34 -10.90 8.56
N LEU A 92 9.40 -10.85 9.50
CA LEU A 92 8.39 -11.89 9.65
C LEU A 92 7.01 -11.33 9.30
N ALA A 93 6.82 -10.94 8.03
CA ALA A 93 5.47 -11.05 7.48
C ALA A 93 5.11 -12.55 7.54
N PRO A 94 4.07 -12.97 8.29
CA PRO A 94 3.71 -14.37 8.43
C PRO A 94 3.10 -14.87 7.11
N VAL A 95 3.95 -15.20 6.15
CA VAL A 95 3.53 -15.84 4.90
C VAL A 95 3.39 -17.33 5.18
N ALA A 96 2.18 -17.86 4.98
CA ALA A 96 1.94 -19.29 5.08
C ALA A 96 2.85 -20.02 4.07
N ARG A 97 3.61 -21.00 4.57
CA ARG A 97 4.46 -21.84 3.72
C ARG A 97 3.60 -22.69 2.80
N LEU A 98 4.04 -22.88 1.56
CA LEU A 98 3.28 -23.65 0.57
C LEU A 98 3.07 -25.10 1.03
N GLU A 99 4.02 -25.68 1.76
CA GLU A 99 3.91 -27.00 2.37
C GLU A 99 2.75 -27.06 3.36
N ALA A 100 2.60 -26.05 4.22
CA ALA A 100 1.50 -25.98 5.20
C ALA A 100 0.15 -25.84 4.49
N VAL A 101 0.07 -25.02 3.44
CA VAL A 101 -1.14 -24.87 2.61
C VAL A 101 -1.52 -26.21 1.95
N ARG A 102 -0.54 -26.94 1.39
CA ARG A 102 -0.78 -28.25 0.77
C ARG A 102 -1.27 -29.29 1.77
N ILE A 103 -0.68 -29.35 2.96
CA ILE A 103 -1.10 -30.25 4.05
C ILE A 103 -2.52 -29.90 4.49
N PHE A 104 -2.83 -28.62 4.66
CA PHE A 104 -4.17 -28.16 5.01
C PHE A 104 -5.21 -28.63 3.99
N ILE A 105 -4.97 -28.40 2.69
CA ILE A 105 -5.88 -28.83 1.61
C ILE A 105 -6.03 -30.36 1.58
N ALA A 106 -4.94 -31.11 1.72
CA ALA A 106 -5.00 -32.58 1.74
C ALA A 106 -5.85 -33.09 2.92
N TYR A 107 -5.70 -32.46 4.08
CA TYR A 107 -6.47 -32.80 5.28
C TYR A 107 -7.95 -32.45 5.15
N THR A 108 -8.29 -31.27 4.62
CA THR A 108 -9.69 -30.87 4.41
C THR A 108 -10.39 -31.81 3.44
N ILE A 109 -9.72 -32.26 2.37
CA ILE A 109 -10.26 -33.27 1.44
C ILE A 109 -10.51 -34.59 2.18
N HIS A 110 -9.55 -35.06 2.98
CA HIS A 110 -9.68 -36.29 3.75
C HIS A 110 -10.85 -36.25 4.76
N LYS A 111 -11.14 -35.08 5.33
CA LYS A 111 -12.26 -34.88 6.27
C LYS A 111 -13.55 -34.39 5.61
N SER A 112 -13.56 -34.24 4.28
CA SER A 112 -14.69 -33.71 3.51
C SER A 112 -15.16 -32.33 3.99
N PHE A 113 -14.22 -31.47 4.39
CA PHE A 113 -14.51 -30.09 4.78
C PHE A 113 -14.61 -29.17 3.56
N LEU A 114 -15.52 -28.20 3.64
CA LEU A 114 -15.62 -27.11 2.67
C LEU A 114 -14.56 -26.05 2.98
N ILE A 115 -13.82 -25.62 1.95
CA ILE A 115 -12.89 -24.50 2.05
C ILE A 115 -13.56 -23.26 1.44
N TYR A 116 -13.49 -22.15 2.16
CA TYR A 116 -13.83 -20.83 1.65
C TYR A 116 -12.56 -20.00 1.53
N GLN A 117 -12.39 -19.28 0.42
CA GLN A 117 -11.27 -18.38 0.21
C GLN A 117 -11.77 -16.93 0.31
N MET A 118 -11.05 -16.10 1.07
CA MET A 118 -11.28 -14.66 1.15
C MET A 118 -9.95 -13.95 0.93
N ASP A 119 -9.93 -13.00 0.00
CA ASP A 119 -8.83 -12.05 -0.17
C ASP A 119 -9.21 -10.74 0.50
N VAL A 120 -8.48 -10.38 1.56
CA VAL A 120 -8.75 -9.17 2.33
C VAL A 120 -7.95 -8.02 1.74
N LYS A 121 -8.63 -7.03 1.17
CA LYS A 121 -7.99 -5.78 0.76
C LYS A 121 -7.33 -5.13 1.98
N THR A 122 -6.15 -4.55 1.76
CA THR A 122 -5.38 -3.81 2.78
C THR A 122 -5.09 -4.60 4.08
N ALA A 123 -4.92 -5.92 4.00
CA ALA A 123 -4.63 -6.77 5.16
C ALA A 123 -3.43 -6.27 6.00
N PHE A 124 -2.43 -5.66 5.36
CA PHE A 124 -1.26 -5.08 6.00
C PHE A 124 -1.57 -3.92 6.96
N LEU A 125 -2.70 -3.23 6.81
CA LEU A 125 -3.09 -2.10 7.64
C LEU A 125 -3.84 -2.50 8.92
N ASN A 126 -4.24 -3.77 9.06
CA ASN A 126 -5.02 -4.23 10.21
C ASN A 126 -4.15 -4.76 11.36
N GLY A 127 -2.83 -4.85 11.18
CA GLY A 127 -1.91 -5.28 12.22
C GLY A 127 -1.48 -4.08 13.08
N PRO A 128 -1.61 -4.14 14.43
CA PRO A 128 -1.07 -3.08 15.27
C PRO A 128 0.46 -3.06 15.17
N LEU A 129 1.03 -1.87 14.96
CA LEU A 129 2.47 -1.66 14.99
C LEU A 129 2.92 -1.46 16.44
N LYS A 130 4.00 -2.13 16.85
CA LYS A 130 4.58 -1.95 18.19
C LYS A 130 5.43 -0.67 18.29
N GLU A 131 5.88 -0.16 17.16
CA GLU A 131 6.80 0.95 17.04
C GLU A 131 6.10 2.17 16.44
N GLU A 132 6.56 3.36 16.83
CA GLU A 132 6.12 4.61 16.20
C GLU A 132 7.00 4.90 15.00
N VAL A 133 6.36 4.98 13.82
CA VAL A 133 7.03 5.27 12.56
C VAL A 133 6.51 6.60 12.03
N TYR A 134 7.43 7.51 11.73
CA TYR A 134 7.11 8.79 11.10
C TYR A 134 7.46 8.72 9.62
N VAL A 135 6.53 9.18 8.78
CA VAL A 135 6.70 9.22 7.32
C VAL A 135 6.55 10.65 6.84
N ALA A 136 7.23 11.04 5.77
CA ALA A 136 7.00 12.35 5.17
C ALA A 136 5.64 12.37 4.46
N GLN A 137 5.02 13.54 4.37
CA GLN A 137 3.81 13.70 3.57
C GLN A 137 4.04 13.25 2.12
N PRO A 138 3.04 12.61 1.48
CA PRO A 138 3.18 12.10 0.12
C PRO A 138 3.36 13.24 -0.90
N ASP A 139 4.34 13.07 -1.80
CA ASP A 139 4.56 14.00 -2.90
C ASP A 139 3.25 14.21 -3.70
N GLY A 140 2.86 15.45 -3.92
CA GLY A 140 1.61 15.83 -4.61
C GLY A 140 0.38 16.02 -3.70
N PHE A 141 0.49 15.67 -2.41
CA PHE A 141 -0.61 15.71 -1.43
C PHE A 141 -0.16 16.33 -0.09
N VAL A 142 0.72 17.33 -0.14
CA VAL A 142 1.19 18.05 1.06
C VAL A 142 0.13 19.05 1.51
N ASP A 143 -0.16 19.09 2.81
CA ASP A 143 -1.06 20.07 3.42
C ASP A 143 -0.46 21.50 3.30
N PRO A 144 -1.14 22.43 2.61
CA PRO A 144 -0.65 23.79 2.43
C PRO A 144 -0.61 24.61 3.73
N ASP A 145 -1.48 24.30 4.71
CA ASP A 145 -1.50 24.98 6.01
C ASP A 145 -0.46 24.39 6.97
N HIS A 146 -0.07 23.13 6.76
CA HIS A 146 0.89 22.41 7.62
C HIS A 146 2.00 21.68 6.83
N PRO A 147 2.83 22.39 6.06
CA PRO A 147 3.81 21.76 5.17
C PRO A 147 4.95 21.04 5.90
N GLU A 148 5.24 21.42 7.14
CA GLU A 148 6.34 20.85 7.95
C GLU A 148 5.90 19.63 8.80
N LYS A 149 4.61 19.31 8.82
CA LYS A 149 4.09 18.14 9.53
C LYS A 149 4.42 16.85 8.77
N VAL A 150 4.42 15.75 9.51
CA VAL A 150 4.75 14.40 9.04
C VAL A 150 3.60 13.44 9.32
#